data_AF-A0A0C2DYR1-F1
#
_entry.id   AF-A0A0C2DYR1-F1
#
_cell.length_a   1.000
_cell.length_b   1.000
_cell.length_c   1.000
_cell.angle_alpha   90.00
_cell.angle_beta   90.00
_cell.angle_gamma   90.00
#
_symmetry.space_group_name_H-M   'P 1'
#
loop_
_entity.id
_entity.type
_entity.pdbx_description
1 polymer ?
#
loop_
_entity_poly.entity_id
_entity_poly.type
_entity_poly.pdbx_seq_one_letter_code
_entity_poly.pdbx_strand_id
1 'polypeptide(L)' 'MGFNGWQHDGRMPGSAAMLVRLDNGLEMAITVNKEYSERDFFHELGYVLHHIGNNYDWWNDDRDLFQHLCDKSC' A
#
# COMPACT_ATOMS: atom_id res chain seq x y z
N MET A 1 17.22 -1.60 1.46
CA MET A 1 16.68 -2.79 0.78
C MET A 1 15.78 -2.27 -0.33
N GLY A 2 16.06 -2.64 -1.58
CA GLY A 2 15.35 -2.11 -2.74
C GLY A 2 13.99 -2.79 -2.91
N PHE A 3 13.01 -2.02 -3.36
CA PHE A 3 11.68 -2.49 -3.72
C PHE A 3 11.76 -3.38 -4.98
N ASN A 4 11.24 -4.61 -4.92
CA ASN A 4 11.17 -5.55 -6.05
C ASN A 4 9.77 -5.46 -6.69
N GLY A 5 9.64 -4.61 -7.71
CA GLY A 5 8.41 -4.40 -8.46
C GLY A 5 8.44 -3.16 -9.36
N TRP A 6 7.29 -2.84 -9.95
CA TRP A 6 7.07 -1.63 -10.75
C TRP A 6 6.36 -0.57 -9.92
N GLN A 7 6.80 0.69 -10.04
CA GLN A 7 6.14 1.80 -9.36
C GLN A 7 6.03 3.03 -10.26
N HIS A 8 4.97 3.82 -10.07
CA HIS A 8 4.80 5.14 -10.68
C HIS A 8 4.33 6.13 -9.62
N ASP A 9 5.08 7.21 -9.43
CA ASP A 9 4.75 8.27 -8.47
C ASP A 9 4.06 9.47 -9.13
N GLY A 10 3.05 10.00 -8.44
CA GLY A 10 2.32 11.22 -8.78
C GLY A 10 2.42 12.23 -7.64
N ARG A 11 2.57 13.52 -7.98
CA ARG A 11 2.79 14.58 -7.00
C ARG A 11 1.90 15.78 -7.27
N MET A 12 1.33 16.32 -6.20
CA MET A 12 0.68 17.63 -6.17
C MET A 12 1.08 18.33 -4.87
N PRO A 13 1.04 19.68 -4.81
CA PRO A 13 1.32 20.38 -3.56
C PRO A 13 0.44 19.85 -2.42
N GLY A 14 1.08 19.42 -1.33
CA GLY A 14 0.39 18.84 -0.17
C GLY A 14 -0.03 17.38 -0.31
N SER A 15 0.21 16.70 -1.44
CA SER A 15 -0.16 15.30 -1.61
C SER A 15 0.79 14.49 -2.48
N ALA A 16 0.74 13.17 -2.28
CA ALA A 16 1.52 12.21 -3.02
C ALA A 16 0.66 11.00 -3.35
N ALA A 17 0.90 10.41 -4.51
CA ALA A 17 0.29 9.16 -4.93
C ALA A 17 1.36 8.22 -5.48
N MET A 18 1.13 6.92 -5.31
CA MET A 18 1.98 5.88 -5.87
C MET A 18 1.13 4.71 -6.35
N LEU A 19 1.35 4.30 -7.60
CA LEU A 19 0.85 3.05 -8.13
C LEU A 19 1.97 2.03 -8.07
N VAL A 20 1.66 0.84 -7.54
CA VAL A 20 2.65 -0.18 -7.22
C VAL A 20 2.17 -1.53 -7.75
N ARG A 21 3.03 -2.24 -8.48
CA ARG A 21 2.85 -3.66 -8.81
C ARG A 21 4.03 -4.45 -8.25
N LEU A 22 3.76 -5.36 -7.33
CA LEU A 22 4.74 -6.27 -6.74
C LEU A 22 4.99 -7.46 -7.67
N ASP A 23 6.15 -8.10 -7.55
CA ASP A 23 6.51 -9.29 -8.36
C ASP A 23 5.60 -10.49 -8.13
N ASN A 24 4.94 -10.56 -6.96
CA ASN A 24 3.94 -11.59 -6.65
C ASN A 24 2.57 -11.32 -7.30
N GLY A 25 2.44 -10.27 -8.11
CA GLY A 25 1.21 -9.92 -8.81
C GLY A 25 0.25 -9.01 -8.03
N LEU A 26 0.55 -8.65 -6.78
CA LEU A 26 -0.23 -7.67 -6.04
C LEU A 26 -0.14 -6.27 -6.66
N GLU A 27 -1.27 -5.59 -6.77
CA GLU A 27 -1.39 -4.24 -7.29
C GLU A 27 -2.00 -3.32 -6.23
N MET A 28 -1.39 -2.16 -6.00
CA MET A 28 -1.80 -1.22 -4.97
C MET A 28 -1.79 0.22 -5.49
N ALA A 29 -2.79 0.98 -5.07
CA ALA A 29 -2.86 2.43 -5.25
C ALA A 29 -2.77 3.10 -3.87
N ILE A 30 -1.72 3.89 -3.67
CA ILE A 30 -1.44 4.58 -2.42
C ILE A 30 -1.63 6.07 -2.66
N THR A 31 -2.38 6.72 -1.79
CA THR A 31 -2.53 8.18 -1.80
C THR A 31 -2.34 8.71 -0.39
N VAL A 32 -1.61 9.81 -0.26
CA VAL A 32 -1.38 10.49 1.02
C VAL A 32 -1.58 11.99 0.85
N ASN A 33 -2.16 12.60 1.87
CA ASN A 33 -2.29 14.06 1.97
C ASN A 33 -1.08 14.65 2.70
N LYS A 34 0.11 14.28 2.23
CA LYS A 34 1.40 14.78 2.73
C LYS A 34 2.37 14.91 1.56
N GLU A 35 3.21 15.94 1.58
CA GLU A 35 4.16 16.22 0.52
C GLU A 35 5.35 15.25 0.51
N TYR A 36 5.77 14.88 -0.71
CA TYR A 36 6.76 13.84 -1.06
C TYR A 36 8.22 14.16 -0.64
N SER A 37 8.51 15.35 -0.11
CA SER A 37 9.90 15.80 0.10
C SER A 37 10.65 15.04 1.21
N GLU A 38 9.93 14.27 2.03
CA GLU A 38 10.54 13.44 3.07
C GLU A 38 11.07 12.14 2.44
N ARG A 39 12.38 12.07 2.20
CA ARG A 39 13.09 10.84 1.79
C ARG A 39 12.74 9.65 2.68
N ASP A 40 12.48 9.92 3.95
CA ASP A 40 12.09 8.93 4.95
C ASP A 40 10.74 8.28 4.64
N PHE A 41 9.78 9.04 4.09
CA PHE A 41 8.46 8.51 3.74
C PHE A 41 8.54 7.39 2.68
N PHE A 42 9.39 7.52 1.67
CA PHE A 42 9.57 6.44 0.67
C PHE A 42 10.33 5.25 1.21
N HIS A 43 11.23 5.48 2.16
CA HIS A 43 11.92 4.40 2.83
C HIS A 43 10.95 3.58 3.69
N GLU A 44 10.11 4.26 4.47
CA GLU A 44 9.07 3.63 5.29
C GLU A 44 8.02 2.95 4.43
N LEU A 45 7.58 3.59 3.35
CA LEU A 45 6.60 2.99 2.44
C LEU A 45 7.16 1.75 1.73
N GLY A 46 8.42 1.80 1.30
CA GLY A 46 9.13 0.63 0.76
C GLY A 46 9.22 -0.51 1.77
N TYR A 47 9.46 -0.19 3.05
CA TYR A 47 9.44 -1.17 4.13
C TYR A 47 8.05 -1.80 4.32
N VAL A 48 6.99 -1.01 4.35
CA VAL A 48 5.60 -1.51 4.46
C VAL A 48 5.24 -2.40 3.27
N LEU A 49 5.52 -1.95 2.04
CA LEU A 49 5.25 -2.69 0.82
C LEU A 49 5.96 -4.04 0.78
N HIS A 50 7.20 -4.10 1.26
CA HIS A 50 7.95 -5.35 1.39
C HIS A 50 7.24 -6.36 2.31
N HIS A 51 6.68 -5.89 3.43
CA HIS A 51 5.96 -6.76 4.37
C HIS A 51 4.61 -7.19 3.82
N ILE A 52 3.89 -6.32 3.10
CA ILE A 52 2.63 -6.69 2.44
C ILE A 52 2.89 -7.78 1.39
N GLY A 53 3.92 -7.61 0.54
CA GLY A 53 4.28 -8.57 -0.49
C GLY A 53 4.66 -9.94 0.06
N ASN A 54 5.46 -9.98 1.11
CA ASN A 54 5.94 -11.24 1.70
C ASN A 54 4.86 -11.97 2.50
N ASN A 55 3.85 -11.28 2.99
CA ASN A 55 2.77 -11.89 3.76
C ASN A 55 1.52 -12.16 2.90
N TYR A 56 1.59 -12.24 1.57
CA TYR A 56 0.44 -12.36 0.67
C TYR A 56 -0.68 -13.37 1.07
N ASP A 57 -0.37 -14.39 1.87
CA ASP A 57 -1.34 -15.37 2.37
C ASP A 57 -2.56 -14.79 3.12
N TRP A 58 -2.44 -13.65 3.83
CA TRP A 58 -3.61 -13.01 4.48
C TRP A 58 -4.52 -12.25 3.50
N TRP A 59 -4.06 -12.00 2.28
CA TRP A 59 -4.85 -11.32 1.24
C TRP A 59 -5.75 -12.28 0.45
N ASN A 60 -5.37 -13.56 0.33
CA ASN A 60 -6.22 -14.59 -0.27
C ASN A 60 -7.33 -15.08 0.66
N ASP A 61 -7.46 -14.47 1.84
CA ASP A 61 -8.54 -14.78 2.76
C ASP A 61 -9.78 -14.00 2.31
N ASP A 62 -10.75 -14.69 1.71
CA ASP A 62 -12.05 -14.13 1.28
C ASP A 62 -12.90 -13.60 2.44
N ARG A 63 -12.41 -13.72 3.69
CA ARG A 63 -13.05 -13.16 4.87
C ARG A 63 -12.95 -11.64 4.82
N ASP A 64 -14.09 -10.98 4.68
CA ASP A 64 -14.21 -9.55 4.87
C ASP A 64 -13.70 -9.18 6.28
N LEU A 65 -12.58 -8.46 6.33
CA LEU A 65 -11.98 -7.97 7.57
C LEU A 65 -12.95 -7.10 8.37
N PHE A 66 -13.98 -6.54 7.74
CA PHE A 66 -14.99 -5.67 8.34
C PHE A 66 -16.35 -6.34 8.52
N GLN A 67 -16.46 -7.67 8.36
CA GLN A 67 -17.71 -8.42 8.56
C GLN A 67 -18.40 -8.08 9.90
N HIS A 68 -17.60 -7.93 10.96
CA HIS A 68 -18.05 -7.60 12.31
C HIS A 68 -18.56 -6.14 12.49
N LEU A 69 -18.32 -5.26 11.52
CA LEU A 69 -18.89 -3.91 11.47
C LEU A 69 -20.26 -3.90 10.75
N CYS A 70 -20.45 -4.80 9.77
CA CYS A 70 -21.75 -5.00 9.13
C CYS A 70 -22.78 -5.61 10.12
N ASP A 71 -22.35 -6.54 10.97
CA ASP A 71 -23.25 -7.22 11.93
C ASP A 71 -23.79 -6.32 13.05
N LYS A 72 -23.19 -5.13 13.27
CA LYS A 72 -23.67 -4.15 14.27
C LYS A 72 -24.63 -3.10 13.70
N SER A 73 -24.96 -3.21 12.41
CA SER A 73 -25.80 -2.25 11.69
C SER A 73 -27.27 -2.70 11.53
N CYS A 74 -27.67 -3.81 12.17
CA CYS A 74 -29.02 -4.37 12.14
C CYS A 74 -29.68 -4.32 13.51
#